data_AF-A0A6P0XQ11-F1
#
_entry.id   AF-A0A6P0XQ11-F1
#
_cell.length_a   1.000
_cell.length_b   1.000
_cell.length_c   1.000
_cell.angle_alpha   90.00
_cell.angle_beta   90.00
_cell.angle_gamma   90.00
#
_symmetry.space_group_name_H-M   'P 1'
#
loop_
_entity.id
_entity.type
_entity.pdbx_description
1 polymer ?
#
loop_
_entity_poly.entity_id
_entity_poly.type
_entity_poly.pdbx_seq_one_letter_code
_entity_poly.pdbx_strand_id
1 'polypeptide(L)' 'MVNHKKILFNTVLMDSWYAKKRLMGLIDNMEKIYYCPLKINRLVDDTGGIEKYKNIGELSWNDSEKISGKIIKIKGF' A
#
# COMPACT_ATOMS: atom_id res chain seq x y z
N MET A 1 -13.96 8.17 -12.86
CA MET A 1 -14.18 7.63 -14.22
C MET A 1 -12.81 7.40 -14.87
N VAL A 2 -12.13 6.29 -14.57
CA VAL A 2 -10.75 6.01 -15.07
C VAL A 2 -10.77 5.47 -16.51
N ASN A 3 -11.84 4.74 -16.89
CA ASN A 3 -11.94 4.09 -18.21
C ASN A 3 -12.47 4.95 -19.37
N HIS A 4 -12.78 6.23 -19.19
CA HIS A 4 -13.41 7.02 -20.26
C HIS A 4 -12.50 7.24 -21.48
N LYS A 5 -11.19 7.37 -21.27
CA LYS A 5 -10.23 7.60 -22.36
C LYS A 5 -9.68 6.31 -22.98
N LYS A 6 -10.00 5.14 -22.41
CA LYS A 6 -9.46 3.81 -22.79
C LYS A 6 -7.92 3.77 -22.96
N ILE A 7 -7.20 4.62 -22.21
CA ILE A 7 -5.74 4.64 -22.25
C ILE A 7 -5.23 3.45 -21.44
N LEU A 8 -4.37 2.64 -22.05
CA LEU A 8 -3.69 1.56 -21.36
C LEU A 8 -2.66 2.14 -20.39
N PHE A 9 -2.72 1.69 -19.14
CA PHE A 9 -1.71 1.96 -18.14
C PHE A 9 -1.50 0.72 -17.28
N ASN A 10 -0.28 0.60 -16.74
CA ASN A 10 0.11 -0.53 -15.90
C ASN A 10 0.28 -0.15 -14.43
N THR A 11 0.65 1.12 -14.18
CA THR A 11 1.04 1.59 -12.85
C THR A 11 0.34 2.90 -12.53
N VAL A 12 -0.12 3.05 -11.28
CA VAL A 12 -0.73 4.27 -10.75
C VAL A 12 0.18 4.88 -9.68
N LEU A 13 0.69 6.08 -9.92
CA LEU A 13 1.35 6.89 -8.91
C LEU A 13 0.31 7.78 -8.23
N MET A 14 0.27 7.76 -6.91
CA MET A 14 -0.71 8.51 -6.12
C MET A 14 -0.04 9.13 -4.91
N ASP A 15 -0.48 10.32 -4.52
CA ASP A 15 0.00 10.97 -3.31
C ASP A 15 -0.71 10.41 -2.06
N SER A 16 -0.17 10.76 -0.89
CA SER A 16 -0.63 10.25 0.41
C SER A 16 -2.07 10.63 0.75
N TRP A 17 -2.63 11.67 0.12
CA TRP A 17 -4.02 12.08 0.30
C TRP A 17 -5.01 11.06 -0.29
N TYR A 18 -4.57 10.34 -1.33
CA TYR A 18 -5.39 9.38 -2.07
C TYR A 18 -5.16 7.93 -1.65
N ALA A 19 -4.27 7.66 -0.67
CA ALA A 19 -4.06 6.36 -0.04
C ALA A 19 -5.26 5.93 0.85
N LYS A 20 -6.45 5.86 0.24
CA LYS A 20 -7.73 5.48 0.82
C LYS A 20 -8.09 4.06 0.40
N LYS A 21 -8.67 3.30 1.33
CA LYS A 21 -9.05 1.89 1.14
C LYS A 21 -9.80 1.63 -0.16
N ARG A 22 -10.84 2.42 -0.41
CA ARG A 22 -11.69 2.25 -1.59
C ARG A 22 -10.94 2.47 -2.90
N LEU A 23 -10.01 3.43 -2.96
CA LEU A 23 -9.26 3.70 -4.19
C LEU A 23 -8.20 2.63 -4.42
N MET A 24 -7.44 2.27 -3.38
CA MET A 24 -6.43 1.22 -3.47
C MET A 24 -7.06 -0.13 -3.85
N GLY A 25 -8.18 -0.50 -3.22
CA GLY A 25 -8.92 -1.72 -3.58
C GLY A 25 -9.54 -1.67 -4.98
N LEU A 26 -9.90 -0.50 -5.49
CA LEU A 26 -10.34 -0.36 -6.89
C LEU A 26 -9.18 -0.70 -7.86
N ILE A 27 -7.97 -0.21 -7.58
CA ILE A 27 -6.80 -0.43 -8.44
C ILE A 27 -6.32 -1.88 -8.33
N ASP A 28 -6.39 -2.46 -7.13
CA ASP A 28 -6.11 -3.87 -6.88
C ASP A 28 -7.06 -4.79 -7.66
N ASN A 29 -8.37 -4.51 -7.64
CA ASN A 29 -9.37 -5.20 -8.46
C ASN A 29 -9.16 -5.03 -9.98
N MET A 30 -8.42 -4.00 -10.39
CA MET A 30 -8.03 -3.81 -11.80
C MET A 30 -6.73 -4.55 -12.16
N GLU A 31 -6.15 -5.30 -11.20
CA GLU A 31 -4.87 -6.01 -11.32
C GLU A 31 -3.74 -5.06 -11.74
N LYS A 32 -3.73 -3.84 -11.18
CA LYS A 32 -2.74 -2.80 -11.47
C LYS A 32 -1.82 -2.55 -10.28
N ILE A 33 -0.58 -2.20 -10.58
CA ILE A 33 0.40 -1.82 -9.57
C ILE A 33 0.16 -0.36 -9.17
N TYR A 34 0.26 -0.05 -7.87
CA TYR A 34 0.19 1.33 -7.41
C TYR A 34 1.28 1.66 -6.39
N TYR A 35 1.76 2.89 -6.44
CA TYR A 35 2.73 3.44 -5.50
C TYR A 35 2.11 4.63 -4.79
N CYS A 36 2.07 4.56 -3.45
CA CYS A 36 1.54 5.63 -2.62
C CYS A 36 2.39 5.82 -1.35
N PRO A 37 2.70 7.07 -0.93
CA PRO A 37 3.26 7.31 0.38
C PRO A 37 2.20 7.03 1.45
N LEU A 38 2.54 6.20 2.45
CA LEU A 38 1.67 5.89 3.57
C LEU A 38 1.99 6.79 4.77
N LYS A 39 0.95 7.20 5.51
CA LYS A 39 1.13 7.93 6.77
C LYS A 39 1.68 7.00 7.84
N ILE A 40 2.61 7.51 8.66
CA ILE A 40 3.32 6.74 9.70
C ILE A 40 2.40 6.13 10.77
N ASN A 41 1.24 6.75 11.01
CA ASN A 41 0.22 6.31 11.97
C ASN A 41 -0.74 5.26 11.39
N ARG A 42 -0.45 4.70 10.21
CA ARG A 42 -1.20 3.56 9.68
C ARG A 42 -0.81 2.31 10.45
N LEU A 43 -1.84 1.54 10.81
CA LEU A 43 -1.70 0.24 11.42
C LEU A 43 -1.46 -0.81 10.33
N VAL A 44 -0.38 -1.58 10.47
CA VAL A 44 0.09 -2.57 9.52
C VAL A 44 0.60 -3.81 10.25
N ASP A 45 0.66 -4.93 9.54
CA ASP A 45 1.19 -6.19 10.01
C ASP A 45 2.19 -6.72 8.98
N ASP A 46 3.43 -6.95 9.40
CA ASP A 46 4.54 -7.45 8.59
C ASP A 46 4.83 -8.94 8.83
N THR A 47 4.04 -9.60 9.68
CA THR A 47 4.26 -11.00 10.11
C THR A 47 3.32 -11.99 9.43
N GLY A 48 2.43 -11.52 8.56
CA GLY A 48 1.48 -12.38 7.85
C GLY A 48 0.34 -12.90 8.73
N GLY A 49 -0.01 -12.19 9.80
CA GLY A 49 -1.14 -12.50 10.69
C GLY A 49 -0.77 -13.14 12.03
N ILE A 50 0.52 -13.20 12.36
CA ILE A 50 1.02 -13.79 13.62
C ILE A 50 0.92 -12.76 14.75
N GLU A 51 1.37 -11.53 14.49
CA GLU A 51 1.34 -10.42 15.45
C GLU A 51 0.12 -9.52 15.26
N LYS A 52 -0.15 -8.69 16.29
CA LYS A 52 -1.15 -7.63 16.19
C LYS A 52 -0.62 -6.52 15.28
N TYR A 53 -1.55 -5.87 14.59
CA TYR A 53 -1.25 -4.65 13.83
C TYR A 53 -0.56 -3.59 14.71
N LYS A 54 0.55 -3.05 14.20
CA LYS A 54 1.38 -2.00 14.83
C LYS A 54 1.51 -0.81 13.90
N ASN A 55 1.94 0.35 14.40
CA ASN A 55 2.14 1.51 13.52
C ASN A 55 3.31 1.26 12.56
N ILE A 56 3.25 1.84 11.36
CA ILE A 56 4.38 1.80 10.41
C ILE A 56 5.67 2.33 11.07
N GLY A 57 5.56 3.35 11.90
CA GLY A 57 6.71 3.91 12.62
C GLY A 57 7.34 2.98 13.66
N GLU A 58 6.62 1.96 14.12
CA GLU A 58 7.11 0.97 15.08
C GLU A 58 7.72 -0.27 14.38
N LEU A 59 7.66 -0.32 13.05
CA LEU A 59 8.27 -1.40 12.29
C LEU A 59 9.80 -1.33 12.38
N SER A 60 10.41 -2.45 12.72
CA SER A 60 11.85 -2.63 12.59
C SER A 60 12.16 -2.95 11.13
N TRP A 61 13.05 -2.14 10.54
CA TRP A 61 13.54 -2.29 9.18
C TRP A 61 14.98 -2.76 9.22
N ASN A 62 15.27 -3.90 8.61
CA ASN A 62 16.65 -4.33 8.39
C ASN A 62 17.26 -3.63 7.16
N ASP A 63 18.58 -3.67 7.00
CA ASP A 63 19.25 -2.95 5.91
C ASP A 63 18.91 -3.50 4.52
N SER A 64 18.57 -4.78 4.40
CA SER A 64 18.08 -5.37 3.17
C SER A 64 16.67 -4.87 2.81
N GLU A 65 15.77 -4.78 3.79
CA GLU A 65 14.40 -4.28 3.66
C GLU A 65 14.35 -2.79 3.32
N LYS A 66 15.33 -2.00 3.74
CA LYS A 66 15.46 -0.61 3.29
C LYS A 66 15.72 -0.49 1.79
N ILE A 67 16.34 -1.51 1.18
CA ILE A 67 16.67 -1.54 -0.25
C ILE A 67 15.53 -2.18 -1.05
N SER A 68 15.02 -3.34 -0.61
CA SER A 68 13.99 -4.10 -1.33
C SER A 68 12.55 -3.70 -1.01
N GLY A 69 12.33 -2.98 0.09
CA GLY A 69 11.02 -2.82 0.70
C GLY A 69 10.61 -4.01 1.56
N LYS A 70 9.44 -3.88 2.21
CA LYS A 70 8.86 -4.86 3.11
C LYS A 70 7.42 -5.18 2.69
N ILE A 71 7.05 -6.46 2.71
CA ILE A 71 5.66 -6.88 2.48
C ILE A 71 4.88 -6.63 3.77
N ILE A 72 3.82 -5.84 3.68
CA ILE A 72 2.98 -5.47 4.82
C ILE A 72 1.50 -5.62 4.47
N LYS A 73 0.71 -6.06 5.44
CA LYS A 73 -0.75 -6.06 5.40
C LYS A 73 -1.27 -4.84 6.14
N ILE A 74 -2.00 -3.95 5.45
CA ILE A 74 -2.58 -2.75 6.07
C ILE A 74 -3.87 -3.12 6.80
N LYS A 75 -4.05 -2.63 8.04
CA LYS A 75 -5.27 -2.89 8.81
C LYS A 75 -6.49 -2.38 8.07
N GLY A 76 -7.45 -3.28 7.91
CA GLY A 76 -8.70 -3.01 7.21
C GLY A 76 -8.61 -3.18 5.70
N PHE A 77 -7.55 -3.76 5.15
CA PHE A 77 -7.55 -4.35 3.82
C PHE A 77 -7.69 -5.87 3.92
#